data_AF-F0M456-F1
#
_entry.id   AF-F0M456-F1
#
_cell.length_a   1.000
_cell.length_b   1.000
_cell.length_c   1.000
_cell.angle_alpha   90.00
_cell.angle_beta   90.00
_cell.angle_gamma   90.00
#
_symmetry.space_group_name_H-M   'P 1'
#
loop_
_entity.id
_entity.type
_entity.pdbx_description
1 polymer ?
#
loop_
_entity_poly.entity_id
_entity_poly.type
_entity_poly.pdbx_seq_one_letter_code
_entity_poly.pdbx_strand_id
1 'polypeptide(L)'
;MLHFPSANSAAHRPSPRDVTRLDEVLDDDIWAFSNCRVDAPGYPVAEVDWFFYNIRHGTLMISEWKGFSHRVAVATDTGTRWQLEGGLLVPNPIEQVSRQLDAVRAVLRTAILPKHFPEFDPLAVRLMQSVYSPQVDGGTVIERIRWGKVYGNLADLASVISHASSPVPLLLAHDEARFGLAKALCALFRTSMPADVKAKLRVSKPHPGAAVVLRISEIHRHMAALHAELAELTAAAALASAGQPEPVPQSLPQPQPAKQPAPSVKTPKPAKATAAKPAAAKPAKPALTDQQRMQAHLARSFKGVNGSVDAAAKALEQAWAAVLIDPLLHGKTGISVGLFGSVGTPLVKDKHGSLSKVLGMQLRKWCVLQAEEAGMKPRDVAGQPSNIRVR
;
A
#
# COMPACT_ATOMS: atom_id res chain seq x y z
N MET A 1 -19.06 8.51 10.32
CA MET A 1 -17.99 9.54 10.16
C MET A 1 -18.18 10.65 11.17
N LEU A 2 -17.12 11.37 11.55
CA LEU A 2 -17.22 12.61 12.32
C LEU A 2 -17.04 13.81 11.38
N HIS A 3 -18.08 14.63 11.23
CA HIS A 3 -18.08 15.79 10.33
C HIS A 3 -17.83 17.10 11.08
N PHE A 4 -16.88 17.89 10.58
CA PHE A 4 -16.46 19.18 11.11
C PHE A 4 -16.70 20.27 10.05
N PRO A 5 -17.87 20.91 10.02
CA PRO A 5 -18.21 21.89 9.00
C PRO A 5 -17.52 23.24 9.24
N SER A 6 -17.24 23.98 8.16
CA SER A 6 -16.71 25.34 8.22
C SER A 6 -17.47 26.21 9.24
N ALA A 7 -16.73 26.94 10.06
CA ALA A 7 -17.31 27.91 11.00
C ALA A 7 -17.67 29.23 10.28
N ASN A 8 -17.21 29.43 9.05
CA ASN A 8 -17.56 30.59 8.25
C ASN A 8 -18.95 30.42 7.63
N SER A 9 -19.90 31.24 8.06
CA SER A 9 -21.27 31.22 7.52
C SER A 9 -21.37 31.64 6.05
N ALA A 10 -20.38 32.38 5.53
CA ALA A 10 -20.30 32.79 4.13
C ALA A 10 -19.61 31.76 3.22
N ALA A 11 -18.97 30.73 3.80
CA ALA A 11 -18.42 29.64 2.99
C ALA A 11 -19.57 28.87 2.34
N HIS A 12 -19.35 28.39 1.11
CA HIS A 12 -20.24 27.42 0.50
C HIS A 12 -20.40 26.23 1.46
N ARG A 13 -21.60 25.65 1.56
CA ARG A 13 -21.82 24.46 2.40
C ARG A 13 -21.67 23.21 1.53
N PRO A 14 -21.10 22.12 2.06
CA PRO A 14 -21.14 20.87 1.31
C PRO A 14 -22.60 20.47 1.09
N SER A 15 -22.88 19.82 -0.04
CA SER A 15 -24.21 19.29 -0.33
C SER A 15 -24.65 18.36 0.82
N PRO A 16 -25.84 18.56 1.42
CA PRO A 16 -26.32 17.68 2.48
C PRO A 16 -26.40 16.22 2.05
N ARG A 17 -26.75 15.97 0.79
CA ARG A 17 -26.77 14.63 0.20
C ARG A 17 -25.40 13.95 0.24
N ASP A 18 -24.35 14.71 -0.04
CA ASP A 18 -22.99 14.18 -0.05
C ASP A 18 -22.50 13.88 1.37
N VAL A 19 -22.82 14.76 2.33
CA VAL A 19 -22.53 14.54 3.75
C VAL A 19 -23.23 13.27 4.25
N THR A 20 -24.54 13.13 4.01
CA THR A 20 -25.30 11.94 4.40
C THR A 20 -24.72 10.69 3.75
N ARG A 21 -24.36 10.75 2.47
CA ARG A 21 -23.79 9.59 1.79
C ARG A 21 -22.42 9.22 2.33
N LEU A 22 -21.58 10.18 2.68
CA LEU A 22 -20.31 9.94 3.36
C LEU A 22 -20.53 9.32 4.75
N ASP A 23 -21.49 9.82 5.52
CA ASP A 23 -21.86 9.26 6.83
C ASP A 23 -22.32 7.80 6.76
N GLU A 24 -23.01 7.41 5.69
CA GLU A 24 -23.44 6.03 5.45
C GLU A 24 -22.28 5.07 5.14
N VAL A 25 -21.23 5.55 4.47
CA VAL A 25 -20.15 4.70 3.92
C VAL A 25 -18.83 4.80 4.68
N LEU A 26 -18.66 5.79 5.55
CA LEU A 26 -17.45 6.03 6.34
C LEU A 26 -17.71 5.86 7.84
N ASP A 27 -16.79 5.14 8.50
CA ASP A 27 -16.83 4.92 9.95
C ASP A 27 -16.54 6.20 10.75
N ASP A 28 -16.87 6.17 12.05
CA ASP A 28 -16.59 7.25 13.01
C ASP A 28 -15.09 7.48 13.29
N ASP A 29 -14.22 6.61 12.77
CA ASP A 29 -12.76 6.81 12.79
C ASP A 29 -12.28 7.81 11.72
N ILE A 30 -13.16 8.19 10.79
CA ILE A 30 -12.86 9.19 9.77
C ILE A 30 -13.35 10.55 10.24
N TRP A 31 -12.42 11.49 10.36
CA TRP A 31 -12.70 12.89 10.63
C TRP A 31 -12.68 13.65 9.32
N ALA A 32 -13.82 14.22 8.94
CA ALA A 32 -13.99 14.96 7.70
C ALA A 32 -14.23 16.43 8.00
N PHE A 33 -13.32 17.27 7.58
CA PHE A 33 -13.39 18.72 7.71
C PHE A 33 -13.77 19.29 6.35
N SER A 34 -14.87 20.04 6.27
CA SER A 34 -15.40 20.53 4.99
C SER A 34 -15.32 22.04 4.85
N ASN A 35 -14.95 22.52 3.67
CA ASN A 35 -14.79 23.93 3.29
C ASN A 35 -13.89 24.66 4.28
N CYS A 36 -12.72 24.06 4.46
CA CYS A 36 -11.68 24.50 5.37
C CYS A 36 -10.96 25.70 4.77
N ARG A 37 -10.56 26.62 5.63
CA ARG A 37 -9.65 27.70 5.26
C ARG A 37 -8.40 27.60 6.11
N VAL A 38 -7.25 27.55 5.45
CA VAL A 38 -5.94 27.47 6.07
C VAL A 38 -5.12 28.67 5.68
N ASP A 39 -4.70 29.43 6.69
CA ASP A 39 -3.77 30.53 6.52
C ASP A 39 -2.41 30.12 7.07
N ALA A 40 -1.43 30.02 6.17
CA ALA A 40 -0.06 29.67 6.50
C ALA A 40 0.85 30.87 6.18
N PRO A 41 1.65 31.38 7.14
CA PRO A 41 2.56 32.49 6.87
C PRO A 41 3.50 32.19 5.69
N GLY A 42 3.56 33.10 4.72
CA GLY A 42 4.38 32.95 3.52
C GLY A 42 3.78 32.09 2.40
N TYR A 43 2.53 31.62 2.55
CA TYR A 43 1.82 30.87 1.51
C TYR A 43 0.49 31.53 1.15
N PRO A 44 -0.03 31.30 -0.07
CA PRO A 44 -1.41 31.63 -0.40
C PRO A 44 -2.38 30.95 0.57
N VAL A 45 -3.51 31.62 0.83
CA VAL A 45 -4.62 31.03 1.59
C VAL A 45 -5.10 29.78 0.86
N ALA A 46 -5.17 28.67 1.58
CA ALA A 46 -5.68 27.42 1.05
C ALA A 46 -7.15 27.23 1.43
N GLU A 47 -8.00 27.14 0.41
CA GLU A 47 -9.44 26.87 0.53
C GLU A 47 -9.72 25.42 0.14
N VAL A 48 -9.78 24.55 1.14
CA VAL A 48 -9.86 23.11 0.95
C VAL A 48 -11.30 22.65 1.08
N ASP A 49 -11.86 22.07 0.01
CA ASP A 49 -13.23 21.53 0.05
C ASP A 49 -13.37 20.44 1.11
N TRP A 50 -12.44 19.48 1.13
CA TRP A 50 -12.43 18.42 2.13
C TRP A 50 -11.03 18.06 2.59
N PHE A 51 -10.86 18.00 3.91
CA PHE A 51 -9.72 17.39 4.56
C PHE A 51 -10.19 16.19 5.37
N PHE A 52 -9.62 15.02 5.09
CA PHE A 52 -9.91 13.78 5.79
C PHE A 52 -8.72 13.35 6.63
N TYR A 53 -8.98 13.01 7.89
CA TYR A 53 -8.03 12.34 8.76
C TYR A 53 -8.62 11.01 9.22
N ASN A 54 -7.97 9.91 8.84
CA ASN A 54 -8.33 8.58 9.30
C ASN A 54 -7.49 8.26 10.54
N ILE A 55 -8.11 8.31 11.72
CA ILE A 55 -7.40 8.15 12.99
C ILE A 55 -6.90 6.72 13.21
N ARG A 56 -7.49 5.75 12.53
CA ARG A 56 -7.11 4.34 12.59
C ARG A 56 -5.84 4.07 11.80
N HIS A 57 -5.72 4.68 10.62
CA HIS A 57 -4.60 4.45 9.71
C HIS A 57 -3.56 5.59 9.73
N GLY A 58 -3.83 6.68 10.44
CA GLY A 58 -2.95 7.84 10.51
C GLY A 58 -2.76 8.52 9.15
N THR A 59 -3.73 8.39 8.24
CA THR A 59 -3.66 8.93 6.88
C THR A 59 -4.39 10.25 6.78
N LEU A 60 -3.80 11.16 6.01
CA LEU A 60 -4.31 12.51 5.76
C LEU A 60 -4.55 12.66 4.27
N MET A 61 -5.72 13.17 3.90
CA MET A 61 -6.11 13.38 2.51
C MET A 61 -6.76 14.75 2.34
N ILE A 62 -6.35 15.46 1.29
CA ILE A 62 -7.07 16.63 0.77
C ILE A 62 -7.81 16.19 -0.48
N SER A 63 -9.11 16.50 -0.54
CA SER A 63 -9.93 16.24 -1.71
C SER A 63 -10.65 17.50 -2.17
N GLU A 64 -10.42 17.90 -3.42
CA GLU A 64 -11.21 18.93 -4.10
C GLU A 64 -12.42 18.31 -4.78
N TRP A 65 -13.58 18.94 -4.69
CA TRP A 65 -14.84 18.40 -5.19
C TRP A 65 -15.40 19.33 -6.28
N LYS A 66 -15.54 18.81 -7.50
CA LYS A 66 -16.04 19.59 -8.64
C LYS A 66 -17.32 19.00 -9.21
N GLY A 67 -18.39 19.80 -9.19
CA GLY A 67 -19.62 19.54 -9.94
C GLY A 67 -19.60 20.31 -11.25
N PHE A 68 -19.26 19.64 -12.36
CA PHE A 68 -19.30 20.26 -13.68
C PHE A 68 -20.70 20.15 -14.31
N SER A 69 -21.02 21.05 -15.24
CA SER A 69 -22.31 21.05 -15.96
C SER A 69 -22.44 19.91 -16.97
N HIS A 70 -21.30 19.40 -17.46
CA HIS A 70 -21.21 18.34 -18.45
C HIS A 70 -20.21 17.30 -18.00
N ARG A 71 -20.29 16.11 -18.60
CA ARG A 71 -19.36 15.00 -18.40
C ARG A 71 -17.93 15.44 -18.73
N VAL A 72 -16.95 14.93 -17.96
CA VAL A 72 -15.52 15.17 -18.22
C VAL A 72 -15.07 14.23 -19.32
N ALA A 73 -14.68 14.79 -20.46
CA ALA A 73 -14.15 14.03 -21.58
C ALA A 73 -12.67 13.68 -21.36
N VAL A 74 -11.86 14.65 -20.93
CA VAL A 74 -10.42 14.47 -20.67
C VAL A 74 -10.04 15.11 -19.34
N ALA A 75 -9.47 14.30 -18.45
CA ALA A 75 -8.86 14.74 -17.21
C ALA A 75 -7.33 14.56 -17.32
N THR A 76 -6.60 15.66 -17.22
CA THR A 76 -5.15 15.73 -17.43
C THR A 76 -4.41 16.05 -16.12
N ASP A 77 -3.10 15.80 -16.11
CA ASP A 77 -2.21 16.22 -15.03
C ASP A 77 -1.93 17.73 -15.04
N THR A 78 -1.06 18.17 -14.12
CA THR A 78 -0.73 19.59 -13.94
C THR A 78 -0.19 20.24 -15.21
N GLY A 79 -0.64 21.46 -15.51
CA GLY A 79 -0.21 22.27 -16.65
C GLY A 79 -1.25 22.35 -17.77
N THR A 80 -2.27 21.49 -17.76
CA THR A 80 -3.31 21.45 -18.80
C THR A 80 -4.70 21.54 -18.19
N ARG A 81 -5.61 22.26 -18.86
CA ARG A 81 -7.03 22.34 -18.47
C ARG A 81 -7.72 20.99 -18.68
N TRP A 82 -8.75 20.73 -17.88
CA TRP A 82 -9.63 19.60 -18.15
C TRP A 82 -10.61 19.96 -19.26
N GLN A 83 -11.01 18.96 -20.04
CA GLN A 83 -11.95 19.13 -21.13
C GLN A 83 -13.26 18.43 -20.77
N LEU A 84 -14.36 19.17 -20.86
CA LEU A 84 -15.72 18.62 -20.77
C LEU A 84 -16.22 18.21 -22.15
N GLU A 85 -17.28 17.42 -22.18
CA GLU A 85 -18.02 17.15 -23.40
C GLU A 85 -18.47 18.45 -24.08
N GLY A 86 -18.43 18.47 -25.42
CA GLY A 86 -18.65 19.69 -26.20
C GLY A 86 -17.40 20.59 -26.32
N GLY A 87 -16.26 20.20 -25.75
CA GLY A 87 -14.98 20.89 -25.94
C GLY A 87 -14.73 22.07 -24.99
N LEU A 88 -15.59 22.27 -23.98
CA LEU A 88 -15.41 23.31 -22.97
C LEU A 88 -14.20 22.99 -22.08
N LEU A 89 -13.28 23.94 -21.97
CA LEU A 89 -12.08 23.81 -21.14
C LEU A 89 -12.28 24.47 -19.76
N VAL A 90 -12.03 23.72 -18.70
CA VAL A 90 -12.16 24.17 -17.31
C VAL A 90 -10.81 24.15 -16.58
N PRO A 91 -10.61 25.00 -15.55
CA PRO A 91 -9.40 24.97 -14.74
C PRO A 91 -9.12 23.58 -14.16
N ASN A 92 -7.85 23.23 -14.04
CA ASN A 92 -7.46 21.91 -13.54
C ASN A 92 -7.61 21.83 -12.01
N PRO A 93 -8.51 20.99 -11.48
CA PRO A 93 -8.70 20.87 -10.04
C PRO A 93 -7.51 20.25 -9.30
N ILE A 94 -6.69 19.43 -9.98
CA ILE A 94 -5.47 18.84 -9.39
C ILE A 94 -4.44 19.93 -9.07
N GLU A 95 -4.31 20.95 -9.92
CA GLU A 95 -3.43 22.09 -9.63
C GLU A 95 -3.92 22.89 -8.43
N GLN A 96 -5.23 23.06 -8.31
CA GLN A 96 -5.82 23.78 -7.17
C GLN A 96 -5.45 23.08 -5.86
N VAL A 97 -5.66 21.76 -5.77
CA VAL A 97 -5.22 20.96 -4.61
C VAL A 97 -3.72 21.07 -4.41
N SER A 98 -2.94 20.96 -5.49
CA SER A 98 -1.47 20.97 -5.41
C SER A 98 -0.94 22.26 -4.78
N ARG A 99 -1.52 23.41 -5.13
CA ARG A 99 -1.16 24.72 -4.54
C ARG A 99 -1.53 24.82 -3.05
N GLN A 100 -2.57 24.12 -2.61
CA GLN A 100 -3.04 24.14 -1.23
C GLN A 100 -2.21 23.23 -0.32
N LEU A 101 -1.66 22.13 -0.85
CA LEU A 101 -0.93 21.12 -0.07
C LEU A 101 0.21 21.71 0.75
N ASP A 102 0.98 22.64 0.19
CA ASP A 102 2.15 23.17 0.88
C ASP A 102 1.76 24.08 2.05
N ALA A 103 0.70 24.88 1.90
CA ALA A 103 0.13 25.66 3.01
C ALA A 103 -0.36 24.72 4.12
N VAL A 104 -1.10 23.66 3.78
CA VAL A 104 -1.59 22.68 4.77
C VAL A 104 -0.45 21.92 5.43
N ARG A 105 0.56 21.45 4.68
CA ARG A 105 1.76 20.82 5.25
C ARG A 105 2.48 21.77 6.19
N ALA A 106 2.65 23.03 5.81
CA ALA A 106 3.35 24.03 6.61
C ALA A 106 2.67 24.20 7.97
N VAL A 107 1.34 24.39 8.01
CA VAL A 107 0.65 24.55 9.29
C VAL A 107 0.56 23.28 10.13
N LEU A 108 0.44 22.10 9.50
CA LEU A 108 0.48 20.84 10.24
C LEU A 108 1.84 20.71 10.93
N ARG A 109 2.93 20.96 10.21
CA ARG A 109 4.30 20.89 10.71
C ARG A 109 4.57 21.86 11.86
N THR A 110 4.06 23.08 11.77
CA THR A 110 4.39 24.13 12.76
C THR A 110 3.43 24.17 13.93
N ALA A 111 2.13 23.94 13.73
CA ALA A 111 1.10 24.15 14.75
C ALA A 111 0.54 22.85 15.34
N ILE A 112 0.58 21.73 14.62
CA ILE A 112 -0.04 20.47 15.05
C ILE A 112 0.98 19.46 15.53
N LEU A 113 1.98 19.12 14.71
CA LEU A 113 2.92 18.04 15.02
C LEU A 113 3.68 18.27 16.33
N PRO A 114 4.26 19.44 16.63
CA PRO A 114 5.09 19.59 17.83
C PRO A 114 4.31 19.35 19.13
N LYS A 115 3.00 19.59 19.10
CA LYS A 115 2.12 19.47 20.26
C LYS A 115 1.46 18.09 20.37
N HIS A 116 1.03 17.52 19.24
CA HIS A 116 0.21 16.31 19.22
C HIS A 116 0.97 15.06 18.79
N PHE A 117 2.12 15.23 18.13
CA PHE A 117 2.96 14.17 17.60
C PHE A 117 4.45 14.55 17.73
N PRO A 118 4.95 14.82 18.96
CA PRO A 118 6.27 15.44 19.18
C PRO A 118 7.44 14.61 18.64
N GLU A 119 7.29 13.29 18.54
CA GLU A 119 8.31 12.38 18.03
C GLU A 119 8.20 12.12 16.51
N PHE A 120 7.27 12.77 15.82
CA PHE A 120 7.06 12.59 14.39
C PHE A 120 7.96 13.53 13.61
N ASP A 121 8.73 13.01 12.66
CA ASP A 121 9.54 13.84 11.76
C ASP A 121 8.62 14.77 10.93
N PRO A 122 8.69 16.10 11.12
CA PRO A 122 7.83 17.02 10.38
C PRO A 122 7.97 16.91 8.87
N LEU A 123 9.16 16.57 8.36
CA LEU A 123 9.40 16.45 6.93
C LEU A 123 8.72 15.21 6.33
N ALA A 124 8.48 14.18 7.13
CA ALA A 124 7.83 12.94 6.73
C ALA A 124 6.31 13.06 6.54
N VAL A 125 5.68 14.21 6.85
CA VAL A 125 4.23 14.39 6.63
C VAL A 125 3.87 14.15 5.17
N ARG A 126 2.99 13.16 4.96
CA ARG A 126 2.41 12.85 3.65
C ARG A 126 0.92 13.21 3.65
N LEU A 127 0.54 14.06 2.71
CA LEU A 127 -0.85 14.36 2.39
C LEU A 127 -1.17 13.70 1.06
N MET A 128 -2.16 12.82 1.06
CA MET A 128 -2.76 12.32 -0.16
C MET A 128 -3.56 13.44 -0.82
N GLN A 129 -3.50 13.51 -2.14
CA GLN A 129 -4.25 14.50 -2.91
C GLN A 129 -5.27 13.79 -3.80
N SER A 130 -6.50 14.27 -3.80
CA SER A 130 -7.54 13.74 -4.65
C SER A 130 -8.44 14.82 -5.22
N VAL A 131 -9.09 14.47 -6.33
CA VAL A 131 -10.22 15.23 -6.87
C VAL A 131 -11.39 14.27 -6.97
N TYR A 132 -12.55 14.71 -6.54
CA TYR A 132 -13.81 14.02 -6.77
C TYR A 132 -14.66 14.84 -7.75
N SER A 133 -15.19 14.16 -8.77
CA SER A 133 -16.15 14.78 -9.67
C SER A 133 -17.11 13.70 -10.20
N PRO A 134 -18.42 13.78 -9.92
CA PRO A 134 -19.38 12.78 -10.39
C PRO A 134 -19.54 12.75 -11.92
N GLN A 135 -19.00 13.75 -12.62
CA GLN A 135 -18.95 13.83 -14.08
C GLN A 135 -17.77 13.05 -14.69
N VAL A 136 -16.90 12.46 -13.88
CA VAL A 136 -15.85 11.54 -14.32
C VAL A 136 -16.39 10.11 -14.29
N ASP A 137 -16.20 9.36 -15.36
CA ASP A 137 -16.67 7.97 -15.46
C ASP A 137 -15.72 7.08 -16.28
N GLY A 138 -16.17 5.86 -16.59
CA GLY A 138 -15.36 4.88 -17.33
C GLY A 138 -15.00 5.27 -18.77
N GLY A 139 -15.66 6.27 -19.36
CA GLY A 139 -15.28 6.79 -20.67
C GLY A 139 -14.41 8.06 -20.59
N THR A 140 -14.11 8.57 -19.40
CA THR A 140 -13.25 9.75 -19.25
C THR A 140 -11.82 9.35 -19.56
N VAL A 141 -11.18 10.05 -20.50
CA VAL A 141 -9.76 9.83 -20.77
C VAL A 141 -8.96 10.48 -19.65
N ILE A 142 -8.25 9.66 -18.86
CA ILE A 142 -7.40 10.14 -17.77
C ILE A 142 -5.94 10.11 -18.23
N GLU A 143 -5.40 11.26 -18.59
CA GLU A 143 -4.03 11.39 -19.06
C GLU A 143 -3.05 11.58 -17.90
N ARG A 144 -2.26 10.53 -17.66
CA ARG A 144 -1.00 10.49 -16.89
C ARG A 144 -0.97 11.38 -15.63
N ILE A 145 -1.85 11.12 -14.67
CA ILE A 145 -1.79 11.78 -13.37
C ILE A 145 -0.60 11.22 -12.56
N ARG A 146 0.57 11.85 -12.66
CA ARG A 146 1.74 11.47 -11.85
C ARG A 146 1.50 11.71 -10.35
N TRP A 147 0.62 12.65 -10.02
CA TRP A 147 0.37 13.10 -8.66
C TRP A 147 -1.14 13.23 -8.41
N GLY A 148 -1.64 12.48 -7.43
CA GLY A 148 -3.05 12.49 -7.06
C GLY A 148 -3.93 11.48 -7.78
N LYS A 149 -5.17 11.33 -7.32
CA LYS A 149 -6.18 10.48 -7.94
C LYS A 149 -7.47 11.25 -8.18
N VAL A 150 -8.10 10.95 -9.31
CA VAL A 150 -9.43 11.45 -9.66
C VAL A 150 -10.44 10.34 -9.43
N TYR A 151 -11.52 10.65 -8.73
CA TYR A 151 -12.60 9.73 -8.43
C TYR A 151 -13.89 10.22 -9.05
N GLY A 152 -14.49 9.38 -9.88
CA GLY A 152 -15.83 9.58 -10.44
C GLY A 152 -16.96 9.15 -9.50
N ASN A 153 -16.65 8.20 -8.62
CA ASN A 153 -17.61 7.56 -7.74
C ASN A 153 -17.25 7.80 -6.28
N LEU A 154 -18.23 8.25 -5.49
CA LEU A 154 -18.06 8.53 -4.07
C LEU A 154 -17.71 7.27 -3.28
N ALA A 155 -18.21 6.09 -3.68
CA ALA A 155 -17.86 4.84 -3.04
C ALA A 155 -16.37 4.49 -3.20
N ASP A 156 -15.79 4.78 -4.37
CA ASP A 156 -14.37 4.54 -4.62
C ASP A 156 -13.50 5.50 -3.80
N LEU A 157 -13.89 6.78 -3.74
CA LEU A 157 -13.23 7.76 -2.86
C LEU A 157 -13.30 7.30 -1.39
N ALA A 158 -14.49 6.95 -0.91
CA ALA A 158 -14.70 6.51 0.46
C ALA A 158 -13.89 5.25 0.81
N SER A 159 -13.82 4.28 -0.11
CA SER A 159 -12.99 3.09 0.04
C SER A 159 -11.51 3.46 0.25
N VAL A 160 -10.99 4.41 -0.53
CA VAL A 160 -9.60 4.87 -0.35
C VAL A 160 -9.42 5.65 0.95
N ILE A 161 -10.37 6.52 1.33
CA ILE A 161 -10.32 7.23 2.62
C ILE A 161 -10.26 6.24 3.80
N SER A 162 -11.04 5.16 3.73
CA SER A 162 -11.13 4.15 4.77
C SER A 162 -9.90 3.25 4.86
N HIS A 163 -9.28 2.91 3.73
CA HIS A 163 -8.30 1.81 3.66
C HIS A 163 -6.90 2.24 3.24
N ALA A 164 -6.68 3.49 2.83
CA ALA A 164 -5.34 3.96 2.51
C ALA A 164 -4.40 3.81 3.70
N SER A 165 -3.17 3.40 3.41
CA SER A 165 -2.07 3.34 4.36
C SER A 165 -1.03 4.41 4.05
N SER A 166 -0.39 4.93 5.09
CA SER A 166 0.79 5.79 4.97
C SER A 166 2.02 4.99 5.45
N PRO A 167 3.15 5.05 4.74
CA PRO A 167 4.42 4.50 5.25
C PRO A 167 4.85 5.13 6.58
N VAL A 168 4.41 6.38 6.83
CA VAL A 168 4.67 7.11 8.07
C VAL A 168 3.31 7.60 8.60
N PRO A 169 2.56 6.73 9.29
CA PRO A 169 1.20 7.04 9.71
C PRO A 169 1.21 8.01 10.91
N LEU A 170 0.35 9.01 10.87
CA LEU A 170 0.20 9.99 11.94
C LEU A 170 -0.81 9.48 12.98
N LEU A 171 -0.38 8.58 13.84
CA LEU A 171 -1.24 7.90 14.83
C LEU A 171 -1.13 8.57 16.20
N LEU A 172 -2.27 8.72 16.87
CA LEU A 172 -2.31 9.20 18.24
C LEU A 172 -1.90 8.10 19.21
N ALA A 173 -1.00 8.43 20.15
CA ALA A 173 -0.55 7.48 21.16
C ALA A 173 -1.66 7.08 22.15
N HIS A 174 -2.59 8.01 22.45
CA HIS A 174 -3.63 7.84 23.46
C HIS A 174 -4.98 8.37 22.95
N ASP A 175 -6.05 7.63 23.24
CA ASP A 175 -7.41 7.99 22.82
C ASP A 175 -7.91 9.29 23.49
N GLU A 176 -7.43 9.60 24.69
CA GLU A 176 -7.74 10.85 25.40
C GLU A 176 -7.19 12.09 24.67
N ALA A 177 -6.14 11.93 23.85
CA ALA A 177 -5.57 13.03 23.06
C ALA A 177 -6.41 13.40 21.83
N ARG A 178 -7.39 12.57 21.44
CA ARG A 178 -8.24 12.78 20.25
C ARG A 178 -9.01 14.09 20.34
N PHE A 179 -9.62 14.38 21.49
CA PHE A 179 -10.39 15.61 21.67
C PHE A 179 -9.51 16.86 21.54
N GLY A 180 -8.29 16.81 22.11
CA GLY A 180 -7.31 17.89 22.01
C GLY A 180 -6.88 18.15 20.57
N LEU A 181 -6.55 17.09 19.83
CA LEU A 181 -6.19 17.19 18.42
C LEU A 181 -7.35 17.72 17.57
N ALA A 182 -8.56 17.16 17.73
CA ALA A 182 -9.73 17.60 16.98
C ALA A 182 -10.00 19.09 17.19
N LYS A 183 -9.84 19.59 18.42
CA LYS A 183 -9.99 21.02 18.73
C LYS A 183 -8.91 21.86 18.04
N ALA A 184 -7.67 21.41 18.04
CA ALA A 184 -6.56 22.10 17.37
C ALA A 184 -6.77 22.15 15.85
N LEU A 185 -7.17 21.04 15.24
CA LEU A 185 -7.50 20.98 13.81
C LEU A 185 -8.71 21.86 13.46
N CYS A 186 -9.75 21.90 14.30
CA CYS A 186 -10.88 22.81 14.08
C CYS A 186 -10.45 24.28 14.06
N ALA A 187 -9.63 24.68 15.03
CA ALA A 187 -9.10 26.04 15.08
C ALA A 187 -8.24 26.35 13.84
N LEU A 188 -7.40 25.40 13.44
CA LEU A 188 -6.51 25.54 12.28
C LEU A 188 -7.27 25.67 10.96
N PHE A 189 -8.27 24.81 10.74
CA PHE A 189 -9.06 24.75 9.50
C PHE A 189 -10.24 25.72 9.49
N ARG A 190 -10.43 26.49 10.57
CA ARG A 190 -11.58 27.38 10.80
C ARG A 190 -12.91 26.63 10.69
N THR A 191 -12.97 25.42 11.22
CA THR A 191 -14.19 24.61 11.29
C THR A 191 -14.78 24.61 12.70
N SER A 192 -16.03 24.18 12.79
CA SER A 192 -16.74 24.00 14.03
C SER A 192 -16.71 22.53 14.45
N MET A 193 -16.86 22.30 15.76
CA MET A 193 -17.00 20.97 16.35
C MET A 193 -18.42 20.83 16.89
N PRO A 194 -19.34 20.18 16.13
CA PRO A 194 -20.71 19.93 16.57
C PRO A 194 -20.78 19.19 17.93
N ALA A 195 -21.90 19.35 18.64
CA ALA A 195 -22.08 18.83 19.99
C ALA A 195 -22.06 17.28 20.03
N ASP A 196 -22.63 16.64 19.02
CA ASP A 196 -22.63 15.19 18.82
C ASP A 196 -21.21 14.67 18.55
N VAL A 197 -20.42 15.35 17.71
CA VAL A 197 -19.00 15.02 17.49
C VAL A 197 -18.21 15.16 18.78
N LYS A 198 -18.42 16.25 19.53
CA LYS A 198 -17.81 16.47 20.84
C LYS A 198 -18.17 15.36 21.84
N ALA A 199 -19.41 14.87 21.82
CA ALA A 199 -19.82 13.75 22.65
C ALA A 199 -19.09 12.45 22.24
N LYS A 200 -19.06 12.13 20.94
CA LYS A 200 -18.39 10.93 20.42
C LYS A 200 -16.89 10.93 20.70
N LEU A 201 -16.21 12.08 20.58
CA LEU A 201 -14.77 12.20 20.87
C LEU A 201 -14.42 12.06 22.35
N ARG A 202 -15.37 12.32 23.26
CA ARG A 202 -15.17 12.17 24.71
C ARG A 202 -15.35 10.75 25.20
N VAL A 203 -16.05 9.91 24.43
CA VAL A 203 -16.20 8.50 24.75
C VAL A 203 -14.94 7.77 24.29
N SER A 204 -14.02 7.53 25.23
CA SER A 204 -12.82 6.76 24.98
C SER A 204 -13.20 5.30 24.72
N LYS A 205 -13.21 4.88 23.45
CA LYS A 205 -13.28 3.47 23.08
C LYS A 205 -11.86 3.01 22.77
N PRO A 206 -11.26 2.12 23.58
CA PRO A 206 -9.94 1.58 23.28
C PRO A 206 -10.01 0.91 21.91
N HIS A 207 -9.21 1.38 20.97
CA HIS A 207 -9.21 0.81 19.63
C HIS A 207 -8.39 -0.49 19.60
N PRO A 208 -8.99 -1.66 19.37
CA PRO A 208 -8.24 -2.92 19.29
C PRO A 208 -7.26 -2.88 18.11
N GLY A 209 -5.97 -2.71 18.42
CA GLY A 209 -4.89 -2.73 17.44
C GLY A 209 -4.11 -1.42 17.32
N ALA A 210 -4.60 -0.29 17.84
CA ALA A 210 -3.86 0.98 17.77
C ALA A 210 -2.47 0.88 18.44
N ALA A 211 -2.38 0.21 19.60
CA ALA A 211 -1.11 -0.05 20.28
C ALA A 211 -0.14 -0.89 19.42
N VAL A 212 -0.64 -1.84 18.63
CA VAL A 212 0.18 -2.66 17.73
C VAL A 212 0.70 -1.83 16.57
N VAL A 213 -0.16 -1.02 15.95
CA VAL A 213 0.27 -0.17 14.82
C VAL A 213 1.23 0.92 15.29
N LEU A 214 0.99 1.52 16.46
CA LEU A 214 1.94 2.44 17.10
C LEU A 214 3.29 1.77 17.35
N ARG A 215 3.30 0.56 17.92
CA ARG A 215 4.53 -0.20 18.15
C ARG A 215 5.26 -0.53 16.85
N ILE A 216 4.53 -0.95 15.81
CA ILE A 216 5.11 -1.20 14.48
C ILE A 216 5.70 0.09 13.91
N SER A 217 5.02 1.22 14.07
CA SER A 217 5.48 2.52 13.55
C SER A 217 6.73 3.01 14.30
N GLU A 218 6.77 2.83 15.62
CA GLU A 218 7.94 3.04 16.47
C GLU A 218 9.13 2.18 16.02
N ILE A 219 8.91 0.88 15.77
CA ILE A 219 9.96 -0.02 15.25
C ILE A 219 10.49 0.47 13.91
N HIS A 220 9.63 0.86 12.97
CA HIS A 220 10.08 1.38 11.68
C HIS A 220 10.88 2.69 11.83
N ARG A 221 10.50 3.56 12.77
CA ARG A 221 11.28 4.77 13.09
C ARG A 221 12.66 4.42 13.62
N HIS A 222 12.76 3.47 14.56
CA HIS A 222 14.06 2.99 15.06
C HIS A 222 14.91 2.36 13.95
N MET A 223 14.32 1.55 13.07
CA MET A 223 15.04 0.98 11.92
C MET A 223 15.56 2.08 10.98
N ALA A 224 14.75 3.10 10.69
CA ALA A 224 15.18 4.23 9.87
C ALA A 224 16.32 5.03 10.52
N ALA A 225 16.26 5.28 11.83
CA ALA A 225 17.32 5.94 12.57
C ALA A 225 18.63 5.13 12.54
N LEU A 226 18.55 3.80 12.74
CA LEU A 226 19.71 2.92 12.63
C LEU A 226 20.31 2.90 11.22
N HIS A 227 19.48 2.95 10.18
CA HIS A 227 19.97 3.06 8.80
C HIS A 227 20.67 4.40 8.54
N ALA A 228 20.18 5.50 9.13
CA ALA A 228 20.84 6.80 9.03
C ALA A 228 22.19 6.79 9.76
N GLU A 229 22.25 6.24 10.97
CA GLU A 229 23.51 6.09 11.73
C GLU A 229 24.52 5.22 10.98
N LEU A 230 24.08 4.09 10.40
CA LEU A 230 24.95 3.25 9.57
C LEU A 230 25.45 3.99 8.32
N ALA A 231 24.62 4.81 7.69
CA ALA A 231 25.00 5.65 6.56
C ALA A 231 26.07 6.69 6.96
N GLU A 232 25.92 7.31 8.14
CA GLU A 232 26.92 8.24 8.69
C GLU A 232 28.24 7.54 9.00
N LEU A 233 28.20 6.37 9.65
CA LEU A 233 29.39 5.58 9.96
C LEU A 233 30.12 5.10 8.70
N THR A 234 29.39 4.70 7.66
CA THR A 234 29.98 4.29 6.38
C THR A 234 30.58 5.48 5.62
N ALA A 235 29.93 6.64 5.63
CA ALA A 235 30.49 7.87 5.08
C ALA A 235 31.76 8.33 5.83
N ALA A 236 31.75 8.26 7.17
CA ALA A 236 32.90 8.57 8.00
C ALA A 236 34.07 7.59 7.76
N ALA A 237 33.79 6.30 7.61
CA ALA A 237 34.80 5.29 7.29
C ALA A 237 35.39 5.49 5.88
N ALA A 238 34.58 5.91 4.90
CA ALA A 238 35.04 6.24 3.56
C ALA A 238 35.97 7.46 3.55
N LEU A 239 35.64 8.50 4.34
CA LEU A 239 36.48 9.69 4.51
C LEU A 239 37.78 9.38 5.27
N ALA A 240 37.73 8.51 6.28
CA ALA A 240 38.91 8.06 7.00
C ALA A 240 39.85 7.22 6.11
N SER A 241 39.31 6.49 5.14
CA SER A 241 40.08 5.71 4.16
C SER A 241 40.68 6.59 3.05
N ALA A 242 40.07 7.73 2.73
CA ALA A 242 40.61 8.71 1.79
C ALA A 242 41.78 9.56 2.35
N GLY A 243 42.07 9.43 3.65
CA GLY A 243 43.22 10.06 4.32
C GLY A 243 44.51 9.25 4.32
N GLN A 244 44.53 8.04 3.76
CA GLN A 244 45.76 7.28 3.58
C GLN A 244 46.44 7.66 2.25
N PRO A 245 47.72 8.07 2.24
CA PRO A 245 48.42 8.35 1.00
C PRO A 245 48.54 7.06 0.17
N GLU A 246 48.13 7.14 -1.09
CA GLU A 246 48.34 6.09 -2.09
C GLU A 246 49.82 5.67 -2.12
N PRO A 247 50.13 4.35 -2.07
CA PRO A 247 51.44 3.89 -2.47
C PRO A 247 51.59 4.11 -3.98
N VAL A 248 52.65 4.84 -4.34
CA VAL A 248 53.06 5.20 -5.71
C VAL A 248 52.95 4.00 -6.67
N PRO A 249 52.30 4.14 -7.84
CA PRO A 249 52.21 3.05 -8.81
C PRO A 249 53.58 2.80 -9.44
N GLN A 250 54.10 1.58 -9.29
CA GLN A 250 55.21 1.10 -10.11
C GLN A 250 54.74 0.97 -11.56
N SER A 251 55.52 1.58 -12.44
CA SER A 251 55.33 1.64 -13.88
C SER A 251 55.33 0.25 -14.53
N LEU A 252 54.19 -0.13 -15.12
CA LEU A 252 54.08 -1.27 -16.04
C LEU A 252 54.59 -0.88 -17.44
N PRO A 253 55.32 -1.74 -18.15
CA PRO A 253 55.74 -1.49 -19.53
C PRO A 253 54.57 -1.64 -20.53
N GLN A 254 54.59 -0.81 -21.56
CA GLN A 254 53.62 -0.75 -22.67
C GLN A 254 53.46 -2.07 -23.45
N PRO A 255 52.27 -2.35 -24.03
CA PRO A 255 52.04 -3.52 -24.87
C PRO A 255 52.40 -3.28 -26.34
N GLN A 256 53.10 -4.24 -26.96
CA GLN A 256 53.27 -4.36 -28.42
C GLN A 256 52.26 -5.35 -29.03
N PRO A 257 51.99 -5.28 -30.35
CA PRO A 257 50.78 -5.81 -30.96
C PRO A 257 50.87 -7.25 -31.47
N ALA A 258 49.73 -7.94 -31.33
CA ALA A 258 49.14 -9.08 -32.03
C ALA A 258 50.02 -10.06 -32.84
N LYS A 259 49.77 -11.37 -32.60
CA LYS A 259 49.55 -12.36 -33.68
C LYS A 259 48.68 -13.54 -33.18
N GLN A 260 47.53 -13.72 -33.82
CA GLN A 260 46.70 -14.94 -33.84
C GLN A 260 47.50 -16.12 -34.40
N PRO A 261 47.19 -17.38 -34.04
CA PRO A 261 46.12 -18.12 -34.73
C PRO A 261 45.22 -18.99 -33.83
N ALA A 262 44.03 -19.28 -34.37
CA ALA A 262 42.97 -20.13 -33.85
C ALA A 262 43.25 -21.65 -34.08
N PRO A 263 42.26 -22.54 -34.01
CA PRO A 263 41.60 -23.11 -32.83
C PRO A 263 41.81 -24.65 -32.77
N SER A 264 41.50 -25.31 -31.64
CA SER A 264 41.31 -26.76 -31.66
C SER A 264 40.16 -27.22 -30.76
N VAL A 265 39.20 -27.83 -31.42
CA VAL A 265 38.06 -28.58 -30.91
C VAL A 265 38.55 -29.93 -30.42
N LYS A 266 38.05 -30.41 -29.27
CA LYS A 266 37.54 -31.79 -29.11
C LYS A 266 36.82 -32.00 -27.77
N THR A 267 35.58 -32.45 -27.93
CA THR A 267 34.67 -33.06 -26.98
C THR A 267 35.26 -34.28 -26.25
N PRO A 268 34.64 -34.70 -25.14
CA PRO A 268 34.02 -36.03 -25.20
C PRO A 268 32.58 -36.09 -24.64
N LYS A 269 31.81 -37.00 -25.24
CA LYS A 269 30.44 -37.42 -24.88
C LYS A 269 30.52 -38.82 -24.22
N PRO A 270 29.38 -39.49 -23.89
CA PRO A 270 28.99 -39.91 -22.55
C PRO A 270 29.22 -41.41 -22.27
N ALA A 271 29.25 -41.82 -21.00
CA ALA A 271 29.18 -43.24 -20.63
C ALA A 271 27.76 -43.64 -20.19
N LYS A 272 27.23 -44.70 -20.83
CA LYS A 272 25.94 -45.34 -20.54
C LYS A 272 26.09 -46.43 -19.47
N ALA A 273 24.95 -46.68 -18.84
CA ALA A 273 24.63 -47.61 -17.75
C ALA A 273 25.13 -49.07 -17.88
N THR A 274 25.36 -49.69 -16.71
CA THR A 274 25.14 -51.12 -16.48
C THR A 274 24.35 -51.33 -15.18
N ALA A 275 23.41 -52.26 -15.25
CA ALA A 275 22.43 -52.58 -14.22
C ALA A 275 23.01 -53.40 -13.06
N ALA A 276 22.51 -53.16 -11.85
CA ALA A 276 22.44 -54.14 -10.78
C ALA A 276 21.22 -53.83 -9.88
N LYS A 277 20.43 -54.86 -9.56
CA LYS A 277 19.31 -54.87 -8.61
C LYS A 277 19.47 -56.16 -7.77
N PRO A 278 18.93 -56.29 -6.55
CA PRO A 278 18.81 -55.33 -5.45
C PRO A 278 19.43 -55.89 -4.15
N ALA A 279 20.07 -55.04 -3.34
CA ALA A 279 20.24 -55.34 -1.91
C ALA A 279 19.22 -54.50 -1.13
N ALA A 280 18.44 -55.17 -0.28
CA ALA A 280 17.28 -54.65 0.43
C ALA A 280 17.58 -53.33 1.17
N ALA A 281 17.11 -52.23 0.60
CA ALA A 281 17.04 -50.95 1.28
C ALA A 281 15.83 -50.98 2.23
N LYS A 282 16.12 -50.72 3.50
CA LYS A 282 15.20 -50.39 4.59
C LYS A 282 13.98 -49.59 4.10
N PRO A 283 12.79 -49.79 4.69
CA PRO A 283 11.55 -49.21 4.18
C PRO A 283 11.71 -47.70 4.04
N ALA A 284 11.65 -47.23 2.79
CA ALA A 284 11.55 -45.82 2.49
C ALA A 284 10.33 -45.28 3.25
N LYS A 285 10.53 -44.20 4.01
CA LYS A 285 9.42 -43.44 4.61
C LYS A 285 8.34 -43.28 3.54
N PRO A 286 7.06 -43.56 3.85
CA PRO A 286 6.00 -43.47 2.85
C PRO A 286 6.05 -42.08 2.21
N ALA A 287 6.13 -42.04 0.88
CA ALA A 287 6.11 -40.78 0.15
C ALA A 287 4.83 -40.03 0.56
N LEU A 288 4.98 -38.82 1.10
CA LEU A 288 3.85 -38.00 1.49
C LEU A 288 2.90 -37.85 0.31
N THR A 289 1.62 -38.14 0.52
CA THR A 289 0.57 -37.89 -0.47
C THR A 289 0.50 -36.39 -0.80
N ASP A 290 -0.05 -36.04 -1.96
CA ASP A 290 -0.22 -34.64 -2.37
C ASP A 290 -0.96 -33.80 -1.33
N GLN A 291 -1.98 -34.39 -0.68
CA GLN A 291 -2.72 -33.75 0.41
C GLN A 291 -1.82 -33.48 1.63
N GLN A 292 -1.03 -34.46 2.08
CA GLN A 292 -0.12 -34.29 3.21
C GLN A 292 0.99 -33.28 2.90
N ARG A 293 1.48 -33.27 1.66
CA ARG A 293 2.49 -32.33 1.19
C ARG A 293 1.93 -30.90 1.12
N MET A 294 0.74 -30.73 0.57
CA MET A 294 0.00 -29.46 0.55
C MET A 294 -0.24 -28.94 1.97
N GLN A 295 -0.67 -29.83 2.87
CA GLN A 295 -0.87 -29.52 4.29
C GLN A 295 0.43 -29.12 4.98
N ALA A 296 1.56 -29.75 4.65
CA ALA A 296 2.85 -29.39 5.22
C ALA A 296 3.28 -27.96 4.82
N HIS A 297 3.07 -27.56 3.56
CA HIS A 297 3.37 -26.20 3.10
C HIS A 297 2.47 -25.16 3.78
N LEU A 298 1.16 -25.41 3.81
CA LEU A 298 0.20 -24.54 4.48
C LEU A 298 0.45 -24.44 5.99
N ALA A 299 0.61 -25.56 6.69
CA ALA A 299 0.86 -25.56 8.14
C ALA A 299 2.17 -24.87 8.50
N ARG A 300 3.21 -24.97 7.65
CA ARG A 300 4.48 -24.27 7.86
C ARG A 300 4.31 -22.76 7.77
N SER A 301 3.63 -22.28 6.74
CA SER A 301 3.39 -20.85 6.54
C SER A 301 2.41 -20.27 7.56
N PHE A 302 1.51 -21.09 8.10
CA PHE A 302 0.56 -20.69 9.15
C PHE A 302 1.13 -20.76 10.58
N LYS A 303 2.37 -21.22 10.75
CA LYS A 303 3.00 -21.32 12.07
C LYS A 303 3.26 -19.92 12.64
N GLY A 304 2.60 -19.59 13.75
CA GLY A 304 2.75 -18.28 14.42
C GLY A 304 2.01 -17.14 13.74
N VAL A 305 1.11 -17.44 12.79
CA VAL A 305 0.25 -16.42 12.16
C VAL A 305 -0.73 -15.87 13.19
N ASN A 306 -0.67 -14.55 13.39
CA ASN A 306 -1.62 -13.85 14.24
C ASN A 306 -3.02 -13.92 13.61
N GLY A 307 -4.08 -13.70 14.40
CA GLY A 307 -5.47 -13.82 13.92
C GLY A 307 -5.94 -12.70 12.98
N SER A 308 -5.05 -12.01 12.26
CA SER A 308 -5.43 -10.96 11.31
C SER A 308 -5.60 -11.51 9.89
N VAL A 309 -6.47 -10.86 9.11
CA VAL A 309 -6.76 -11.24 7.72
C VAL A 309 -5.51 -11.08 6.85
N ASP A 310 -4.75 -10.00 7.04
CA ASP A 310 -3.53 -9.73 6.26
C ASP A 310 -2.43 -10.78 6.54
N ALA A 311 -2.27 -11.19 7.79
CA ALA A 311 -1.31 -12.25 8.12
C ALA A 311 -1.74 -13.60 7.55
N ALA A 312 -3.05 -13.91 7.55
CA ALA A 312 -3.58 -15.09 6.90
C ALA A 312 -3.39 -15.05 5.37
N ALA A 313 -3.62 -13.90 4.73
CA ALA A 313 -3.39 -13.72 3.30
C ALA A 313 -1.91 -13.89 2.94
N LYS A 314 -1.00 -13.28 3.70
CA LYS A 314 0.45 -13.42 3.52
C LYS A 314 0.94 -14.85 3.76
N ALA A 315 0.35 -15.56 4.71
CA ALA A 315 0.65 -16.97 4.94
C ALA A 315 0.17 -17.86 3.79
N LEU A 316 -0.99 -17.56 3.20
CA LEU A 316 -1.48 -18.23 1.99
C LEU A 316 -0.56 -17.94 0.79
N GLU A 317 -0.12 -16.69 0.63
CA GLU A 317 0.85 -16.27 -0.39
C GLU A 317 2.16 -17.07 -0.28
N GLN A 318 2.75 -17.11 0.91
CA GLN A 318 3.97 -17.87 1.17
C GLN A 318 3.79 -19.37 0.95
N ALA A 319 2.66 -19.94 1.40
CA ALA A 319 2.33 -21.34 1.16
C ALA A 319 2.18 -21.64 -0.33
N TRP A 320 1.52 -20.76 -1.08
CA TRP A 320 1.32 -20.92 -2.51
C TRP A 320 2.63 -20.80 -3.29
N ALA A 321 3.48 -19.83 -2.96
CA ALA A 321 4.82 -19.70 -3.53
C ALA A 321 5.67 -20.96 -3.27
N ALA A 322 5.58 -21.55 -2.08
CA ALA A 322 6.26 -22.81 -1.76
C ALA A 322 5.70 -24.01 -2.56
N VAL A 323 4.39 -24.03 -2.81
CA VAL A 323 3.72 -25.04 -3.64
C VAL A 323 4.13 -24.91 -5.11
N LEU A 324 4.25 -23.68 -5.61
CA LEU A 324 4.68 -23.34 -6.97
C LEU A 324 6.14 -23.67 -7.27
N ILE A 325 6.93 -24.08 -6.27
CA ILE A 325 8.32 -24.53 -6.47
C ILE A 325 8.51 -25.99 -6.03
N ASP A 326 7.45 -26.69 -5.60
CA ASP A 326 7.53 -28.08 -5.20
C ASP A 326 7.41 -28.99 -6.45
N PRO A 327 8.51 -29.62 -6.91
CA PRO A 327 8.51 -30.41 -8.13
C PRO A 327 7.61 -31.65 -8.02
N LEU A 328 7.31 -32.09 -6.79
CA LEU A 328 6.46 -33.25 -6.55
C LEU A 328 4.96 -32.90 -6.61
N LEU A 329 4.58 -31.63 -6.37
CA LEU A 329 3.22 -31.14 -6.60
C LEU A 329 2.99 -30.66 -8.04
N HIS A 330 4.05 -30.24 -8.74
CA HIS A 330 3.95 -29.85 -10.15
C HIS A 330 3.58 -31.03 -11.04
N GLY A 331 4.17 -32.21 -10.75
CA GLY A 331 3.79 -33.51 -11.29
C GLY A 331 3.46 -33.57 -12.79
N LYS A 332 2.74 -34.61 -13.21
CA LYS A 332 2.19 -34.70 -14.57
C LYS A 332 0.81 -34.02 -14.67
N THR A 333 0.10 -33.87 -13.56
CA THR A 333 -1.29 -33.41 -13.50
C THR A 333 -1.45 -31.93 -13.18
N GLY A 334 -0.34 -31.20 -12.95
CA GLY A 334 -0.38 -29.82 -12.48
C GLY A 334 -0.79 -29.71 -11.01
N ILE A 335 -0.69 -28.49 -10.49
CA ILE A 335 -0.99 -28.15 -9.10
C ILE A 335 -2.51 -27.99 -8.96
N SER A 336 -3.11 -28.71 -8.00
CA SER A 336 -4.54 -28.61 -7.75
C SER A 336 -4.89 -27.40 -6.88
N VAL A 337 -5.59 -26.42 -7.47
CA VAL A 337 -6.14 -25.26 -6.76
C VAL A 337 -7.24 -25.70 -5.79
N GLY A 338 -8.05 -26.69 -6.19
CA GLY A 338 -9.10 -27.26 -5.34
C GLY A 338 -8.51 -27.91 -4.07
N LEU A 339 -7.42 -28.66 -4.22
CA LEU A 339 -6.72 -29.26 -3.07
C LEU A 339 -6.16 -28.18 -2.14
N PHE A 340 -5.48 -27.17 -2.68
CA PHE A 340 -4.98 -26.04 -1.90
C PHE A 340 -6.12 -25.35 -1.12
N GLY A 341 -7.27 -25.12 -1.77
CA GLY A 341 -8.46 -24.57 -1.12
C GLY A 341 -9.03 -25.45 -0.02
N SER A 342 -9.10 -26.77 -0.25
CA SER A 342 -9.62 -27.72 0.74
C SER A 342 -8.76 -27.79 2.01
N VAL A 343 -7.44 -27.66 1.86
CA VAL A 343 -6.48 -27.69 2.97
C VAL A 343 -6.35 -26.31 3.64
N GLY A 344 -6.47 -25.23 2.87
CA GLY A 344 -6.36 -23.86 3.37
C GLY A 344 -7.62 -23.37 4.09
N THR A 345 -8.81 -23.82 3.68
CA THR A 345 -10.09 -23.35 4.27
C THR A 345 -10.17 -23.55 5.79
N PRO A 346 -9.85 -24.74 6.35
CA PRO A 346 -9.87 -24.94 7.80
C PRO A 346 -8.96 -23.98 8.58
N LEU A 347 -7.85 -23.53 7.99
CA LEU A 347 -6.90 -22.64 8.67
C LEU A 347 -7.41 -21.20 8.83
N VAL A 348 -8.39 -20.82 8.02
CA VAL A 348 -8.94 -19.45 8.01
C VAL A 348 -10.41 -19.39 8.41
N LYS A 349 -11.15 -20.50 8.35
CA LYS A 349 -12.60 -20.55 8.55
C LYS A 349 -13.02 -19.99 9.91
N ASP A 350 -12.35 -20.39 10.97
CA ASP A 350 -12.75 -20.04 12.34
C ASP A 350 -12.59 -18.55 12.65
N LYS A 351 -11.58 -17.89 12.05
CA LYS A 351 -11.26 -16.48 12.32
C LYS A 351 -11.74 -15.51 11.23
N HIS A 352 -11.89 -15.99 10.00
CA HIS A 352 -12.10 -15.15 8.82
C HIS A 352 -13.27 -15.60 7.94
N GLY A 353 -13.92 -16.73 8.24
CA GLY A 353 -15.10 -17.23 7.54
C GLY A 353 -14.78 -18.04 6.28
N SER A 354 -14.14 -17.43 5.27
CA SER A 354 -13.84 -18.10 4.00
C SER A 354 -12.53 -17.63 3.37
N LEU A 355 -11.93 -18.48 2.52
CA LEU A 355 -10.75 -18.11 1.72
C LEU A 355 -11.04 -16.91 0.80
N SER A 356 -12.22 -16.83 0.18
CA SER A 356 -12.57 -15.70 -0.69
C SER A 356 -12.58 -14.37 0.06
N LYS A 357 -12.98 -14.36 1.33
CA LYS A 357 -12.98 -13.16 2.17
C LYS A 357 -11.56 -12.74 2.56
N VAL A 358 -10.67 -13.71 2.81
CA VAL A 358 -9.25 -13.44 3.10
C VAL A 358 -8.50 -12.95 1.87
N LEU A 359 -8.76 -13.55 0.72
CA LEU A 359 -8.05 -13.27 -0.54
C LEU A 359 -8.63 -12.09 -1.32
N GLY A 360 -9.82 -11.59 -0.94
CA GLY A 360 -10.53 -10.53 -1.64
C GLY A 360 -11.05 -10.91 -3.04
N MET A 361 -10.91 -12.17 -3.45
CA MET A 361 -11.32 -12.66 -4.77
C MET A 361 -11.50 -14.19 -4.78
N GLN A 362 -11.92 -14.73 -5.93
CA GLN A 362 -12.02 -16.18 -6.11
C GLN A 362 -10.63 -16.84 -6.06
N LEU A 363 -10.53 -17.95 -5.30
CA LEU A 363 -9.28 -18.67 -5.07
C LEU A 363 -8.50 -18.99 -6.35
N ARG A 364 -9.18 -19.47 -7.39
CA ARG A 364 -8.54 -19.80 -8.68
C ARG A 364 -7.93 -18.57 -9.35
N LYS A 365 -8.66 -17.45 -9.37
CA LYS A 365 -8.17 -16.19 -9.94
C LYS A 365 -6.94 -15.71 -9.15
N TRP A 366 -6.99 -15.80 -7.83
CA TRP A 366 -5.88 -15.45 -6.95
C TRP A 366 -4.64 -16.33 -7.21
N CYS A 367 -4.80 -17.66 -7.25
CA CYS A 367 -3.70 -18.60 -7.51
C CYS A 367 -3.01 -18.37 -8.87
N VAL A 368 -3.76 -17.99 -9.90
CA VAL A 368 -3.21 -17.65 -11.23
C VAL A 368 -2.41 -16.36 -11.17
N LEU A 369 -2.97 -15.29 -10.57
CA LEU A 369 -2.27 -14.01 -10.42
C LEU A 369 -0.97 -14.16 -9.64
N GLN A 370 -0.97 -14.93 -8.55
CA GLN A 370 0.22 -15.19 -7.75
C GLN A 370 1.29 -15.99 -8.51
N ALA A 371 0.89 -16.89 -9.41
CA ALA A 371 1.84 -17.58 -10.28
C ALA A 371 2.44 -16.63 -11.33
N GLU A 372 1.64 -15.71 -11.89
CA GLU A 372 2.11 -14.69 -12.83
C GLU A 372 3.07 -13.69 -12.16
N GLU A 373 2.76 -13.25 -10.93
CA GLU A 373 3.63 -12.39 -10.11
C GLU A 373 4.96 -13.07 -9.77
N ALA A 374 4.96 -14.39 -9.58
CA ALA A 374 6.17 -15.20 -9.43
C ALA A 374 6.96 -15.38 -10.76
N GLY A 375 6.54 -14.72 -11.85
CA GLY A 375 7.17 -14.79 -13.17
C GLY A 375 6.87 -16.08 -13.93
N MET A 376 5.94 -16.91 -13.46
CA MET A 376 5.56 -18.16 -14.10
C MET A 376 4.43 -17.97 -15.09
N LYS A 377 4.31 -18.87 -16.07
CA LYS A 377 3.20 -18.84 -17.05
C LYS A 377 2.17 -19.92 -16.73
N PRO A 378 1.14 -19.63 -15.89
CA PRO A 378 0.10 -20.61 -15.57
C PRO A 378 -0.74 -20.93 -16.82
N ARG A 379 -1.05 -22.22 -16.99
CA ARG A 379 -1.94 -22.73 -18.03
C ARG A 379 -2.88 -23.77 -17.43
N ASP A 380 -4.10 -23.80 -17.93
CA ASP A 380 -5.06 -24.83 -17.55
C ASP A 380 -4.64 -26.21 -18.03
N VAL A 381 -4.89 -27.21 -17.18
CA VAL A 381 -4.66 -28.61 -17.53
C VAL A 381 -5.88 -29.14 -18.25
N ALA A 382 -5.70 -29.59 -19.49
CA ALA A 382 -6.77 -30.18 -20.30
C ALA A 382 -7.42 -31.37 -19.55
N GLY A 383 -8.74 -31.33 -19.39
CA GLY A 383 -9.50 -32.34 -18.64
C GLY A 383 -9.49 -32.19 -17.11
N GLN A 384 -8.76 -31.22 -16.56
CA GLN A 384 -8.71 -30.93 -15.12
C GLN A 384 -8.76 -29.40 -14.87
N PRO A 385 -9.95 -28.77 -14.99
CA PRO A 385 -10.08 -27.31 -14.95
C PRO A 385 -9.75 -26.67 -13.58
N SER A 386 -9.65 -27.49 -12.54
CA SER A 386 -9.23 -27.09 -11.18
C SER A 386 -7.72 -27.14 -10.97
N ASN A 387 -6.94 -27.60 -11.96
CA ASN A 387 -5.49 -27.70 -11.87
C ASN A 387 -4.82 -26.70 -12.80
N ILE A 388 -3.72 -26.12 -12.32
CA ILE A 388 -2.87 -25.22 -13.10
C ILE A 388 -1.49 -25.85 -13.30
N ARG A 389 -0.92 -25.65 -14.48
CA ARG A 389 0.47 -25.99 -14.78
C ARG A 389 1.23 -24.70 -14.99
N VAL A 390 2.32 -24.55 -14.24
CA VAL A 390 3.22 -23.40 -14.32
C VAL A 390 4.49 -23.79 -15.07
N ARG A 391 5.01 -22.88 -15.89
CA ARG A 391 6.23 -23.04 -16.69
C ARG A 391 7.16 -21.87 -16.45
#